data_AF-A0A1A7Z5C0-F1
#
_entry.id   AF-A0A1A7Z5C0-F1
#
_cell.length_a   1.000
_cell.length_b   1.000
_cell.length_c   1.000
_cell.angle_alpha   90.00
_cell.angle_beta   90.00
_cell.angle_gamma   90.00
#
_symmetry.space_group_name_H-M   'P 1'
#
loop_
_entity.id
_entity.type
_entity.pdbx_description
1 polymer ?
#
loop_
_entity_poly.entity_id
_entity_poly.type
_entity_poly.pdbx_seq_one_letter_code
_entity_poly.pdbx_strand_id
1 'polypeptide(L)'
;MNHGAVCVQECEEDPCCEYRTCRLKPRAQCATGECCYKCQFLPGGTVCRSSGDECDLPEYCNGSSSFCQSDSFVQNGQPCRNQQAYCYNGKCQHHDGQCRALFGSKAAAAPEICFKDVNSNGDRFGNCGYQQYNFRKCESRNALCGKLQCSNVEHETVFGIVPSIIITPIGKAKCIGVDFKLGSDVPDPGMVNEGTKCGDDKVCMNFECRSSEVLNYDCDVEKKCHGHGVCNSNKNCHCEDGWDPPFCELPGYGGSVDSGPTWNDKDTSLRDGLLVFFFLVLPLLALGAFVFLRRNGLLRRFGLSRRKRSQGYQADGAAPANPSRAPPPHVARGNTNNIVRDGHQTHLLPPPEVTNTNRSSPSYALRPPPPPLKPKPSAASQPLVPQRPAPGPPV
;
A
#
# COMPACT_ATOMS: atom_id res chain seq x y z
N MET A 1 19.99 -27.51 -17.58
CA MET A 1 20.76 -26.49 -18.33
C MET A 1 21.13 -25.36 -17.39
N ASN A 2 22.31 -24.76 -17.54
CA ASN A 2 22.71 -23.39 -17.13
C ASN A 2 22.36 -22.75 -15.76
N HIS A 3 21.93 -23.46 -14.71
CA HIS A 3 21.76 -22.82 -13.38
C HIS A 3 23.03 -22.08 -12.90
N GLY A 4 24.24 -22.61 -13.14
CA GLY A 4 25.49 -21.93 -12.79
C GLY A 4 25.84 -20.71 -13.65
N ALA A 5 25.25 -20.54 -14.84
CA ALA A 5 25.48 -19.36 -15.68
C ALA A 5 24.53 -18.21 -15.30
N VAL A 6 23.29 -18.52 -14.93
CA VAL A 6 22.30 -17.55 -14.44
C VAL A 6 22.79 -16.89 -13.15
N CYS A 7 23.20 -17.70 -12.16
CA CYS A 7 23.67 -17.17 -10.88
C CYS A 7 24.96 -16.33 -10.97
N VAL A 8 25.81 -16.55 -11.99
CA VAL A 8 26.99 -15.70 -12.20
C VAL A 8 26.55 -14.29 -12.57
N GLN A 9 25.64 -14.13 -13.54
CA GLN A 9 25.16 -12.81 -13.98
C GLN A 9 24.33 -12.10 -12.90
N GLU A 10 23.43 -12.82 -12.23
CA GLU A 10 22.58 -12.23 -11.16
C GLU A 10 23.39 -11.75 -9.95
N CYS A 11 24.53 -12.38 -9.64
CA CYS A 11 25.38 -12.02 -8.50
C CYS A 11 26.62 -11.19 -8.86
N GLU A 12 26.87 -10.87 -10.14
CA GLU A 12 28.08 -10.15 -10.57
C GLU A 12 28.12 -8.70 -10.06
N GLU A 13 26.96 -8.03 -10.08
CA GLU A 13 26.79 -6.65 -9.59
C GLU A 13 26.28 -6.58 -8.14
N ASP A 14 25.87 -7.71 -7.55
CA ASP A 14 25.22 -7.75 -6.24
C ASP A 14 26.25 -7.58 -5.08
N PRO A 15 26.10 -6.55 -4.23
CA PRO A 15 27.05 -6.30 -3.14
C PRO A 15 27.00 -7.38 -2.04
N CYS A 16 25.93 -8.16 -1.97
CA CYS A 16 25.60 -9.17 -0.96
C CYS A 16 25.92 -10.61 -1.39
N CYS A 17 26.02 -10.90 -2.68
CA CYS A 17 26.28 -12.24 -3.24
C CYS A 17 27.70 -12.39 -3.80
N GLU A 18 28.28 -13.59 -3.74
CA GLU A 18 29.58 -13.95 -4.31
C GLU A 18 29.38 -14.74 -5.61
N TYR A 19 29.48 -14.07 -6.78
CA TYR A 19 29.14 -14.64 -8.09
C TYR A 19 29.81 -15.98 -8.42
N ARG A 20 31.07 -16.19 -7.98
CA ARG A 20 31.81 -17.44 -8.23
C ARG A 20 31.26 -18.65 -7.50
N THR A 21 30.55 -18.43 -6.39
CA THR A 21 30.07 -19.51 -5.51
C THR A 21 28.57 -19.50 -5.30
N CYS A 22 27.87 -18.46 -5.77
CA CYS A 22 26.43 -18.29 -5.64
C CYS A 22 25.97 -18.31 -4.16
N ARG A 23 26.78 -17.70 -3.28
CA ARG A 23 26.58 -17.67 -1.83
C ARG A 23 26.56 -16.23 -1.33
N LEU A 24 25.85 -16.01 -0.23
CA LEU A 24 25.88 -14.74 0.49
C LEU A 24 27.29 -14.46 1.03
N LYS A 25 27.74 -13.21 0.85
CA LYS A 25 28.98 -12.69 1.44
C LYS A 25 28.87 -12.64 2.97
N PRO A 26 29.99 -12.63 3.72
CA PRO A 26 29.94 -12.57 5.18
C PRO A 26 29.08 -11.40 5.70
N ARG A 27 28.17 -11.71 6.65
CA ARG A 27 27.17 -10.80 7.25
C ARG A 27 25.98 -10.41 6.36
N ALA A 28 25.91 -10.85 5.11
CA ALA A 28 24.67 -10.75 4.34
C ALA A 28 23.65 -11.81 4.81
N GLN A 29 22.41 -11.39 5.00
CA GLN A 29 21.24 -12.23 5.29
C GLN A 29 20.45 -12.55 4.00
N CYS A 30 20.54 -11.66 3.02
CA CYS A 30 19.85 -11.74 1.74
C CYS A 30 20.68 -11.06 0.64
N ALA A 31 20.27 -11.27 -0.61
CA ALA A 31 20.76 -10.56 -1.80
C ALA A 31 19.58 -10.05 -2.63
N THR A 32 18.67 -10.96 -3.00
CA THR A 32 17.48 -10.69 -3.81
C THR A 32 16.17 -10.78 -3.02
N GLY A 33 15.10 -10.19 -3.56
CA GLY A 33 13.74 -10.20 -3.03
C GLY A 33 13.28 -8.83 -2.47
N GLU A 34 11.98 -8.62 -2.43
CA GLU A 34 11.32 -7.34 -2.08
C GLU A 34 11.58 -6.92 -0.62
N CYS A 35 11.80 -7.92 0.25
CA CYS A 35 12.14 -7.75 1.66
C CYS A 35 13.65 -7.75 1.91
N CYS A 36 14.50 -7.57 0.89
CA CYS A 36 15.94 -7.38 1.06
C CYS A 36 16.36 -5.93 0.86
N TYR A 37 17.09 -5.36 1.83
CA TYR A 37 17.70 -4.04 1.68
C TYR A 37 19.09 -4.00 2.32
N LYS A 38 20.09 -3.57 1.54
CA LYS A 38 21.50 -3.50 1.97
C LYS A 38 21.99 -4.80 2.64
N CYS A 39 21.67 -5.93 2.01
CA CYS A 39 22.03 -7.27 2.45
C CYS A 39 21.38 -7.74 3.77
N GLN A 40 20.41 -7.02 4.31
CA GLN A 40 19.66 -7.38 5.52
C GLN A 40 18.17 -7.54 5.19
N PHE A 41 17.45 -8.35 5.97
CA PHE A 41 15.99 -8.40 5.86
C PHE A 41 15.38 -7.06 6.29
N LEU A 42 14.40 -6.56 5.54
CA LEU A 42 13.55 -5.45 5.95
C LEU A 42 12.77 -5.83 7.23
N PRO A 43 12.51 -4.88 8.15
CA PRO A 43 11.82 -5.18 9.40
C PRO A 43 10.38 -5.66 9.18
N GLY A 44 9.83 -6.31 10.21
CA GLY A 44 8.40 -6.64 10.28
C GLY A 44 7.53 -5.40 10.02
N GLY A 45 6.36 -5.55 9.37
CA GLY A 45 5.49 -4.41 9.07
C GLY A 45 5.92 -3.54 7.88
N THR A 46 7.04 -3.85 7.21
CA THR A 46 7.40 -3.14 5.97
C THR A 46 6.52 -3.64 4.82
N VAL A 47 5.67 -2.79 4.25
CA VAL A 47 4.87 -3.14 3.05
C VAL A 47 5.81 -3.55 1.92
N CYS A 48 5.68 -4.77 1.43
CA CYS A 48 6.42 -5.29 0.27
C CYS A 48 5.54 -5.41 -0.98
N ARG A 49 4.22 -5.55 -0.82
CA ARG A 49 3.24 -5.38 -1.91
C ARG A 49 2.09 -4.51 -1.44
N SER A 50 1.82 -3.44 -2.17
CA SER A 50 0.64 -2.59 -1.96
C SER A 50 -0.57 -3.18 -2.69
N SER A 51 -1.74 -3.11 -2.07
CA SER A 51 -3.03 -3.36 -2.75
C SER A 51 -3.18 -2.45 -3.98
N GLY A 52 -3.58 -3.03 -5.10
CA GLY A 52 -3.84 -2.33 -6.37
C GLY A 52 -5.31 -2.34 -6.82
N ASP A 53 -6.26 -2.70 -5.96
CA ASP A 53 -7.72 -2.72 -6.20
C ASP A 53 -8.48 -2.92 -4.87
N GLU A 54 -9.77 -2.58 -4.79
CA GLU A 54 -10.56 -2.83 -3.57
C GLU A 54 -10.71 -4.32 -3.22
N CYS A 55 -10.47 -5.22 -4.19
CA CYS A 55 -10.43 -6.66 -4.00
C CYS A 55 -9.02 -7.24 -3.75
N ASP A 56 -8.01 -6.39 -3.60
CA ASP A 56 -6.60 -6.75 -3.44
C ASP A 56 -6.12 -6.38 -2.02
N LEU A 57 -5.30 -7.21 -1.40
CA LEU A 57 -4.80 -6.98 -0.03
C LEU A 57 -3.32 -6.58 -0.05
N PRO A 58 -2.82 -5.84 0.96
CA PRO A 58 -1.38 -5.59 1.10
C PRO A 58 -0.66 -6.75 1.80
N GLU A 59 0.60 -6.99 1.42
CA GLU A 59 1.52 -7.88 2.16
C GLU A 59 2.73 -7.14 2.73
N TYR A 60 3.22 -7.70 3.84
CA TYR A 60 4.23 -7.11 4.70
C TYR A 60 5.40 -8.08 4.90
N CYS A 61 6.61 -7.54 4.94
CA CYS A 61 7.80 -8.28 5.32
C CYS A 61 7.65 -8.83 6.75
N ASN A 62 8.10 -10.06 6.97
CA ASN A 62 8.04 -10.73 8.27
C ASN A 62 9.33 -10.55 9.12
N GLY A 63 10.32 -9.80 8.63
CA GLY A 63 11.58 -9.58 9.33
C GLY A 63 12.55 -10.77 9.39
N SER A 64 12.28 -11.85 8.65
CA SER A 64 13.10 -13.08 8.61
C SER A 64 13.23 -13.74 7.22
N SER A 65 12.59 -13.17 6.20
CA SER A 65 12.64 -13.59 4.79
C SER A 65 13.07 -12.42 3.91
N SER A 66 13.74 -12.71 2.78
CA SER A 66 14.05 -11.73 1.75
C SER A 66 12.93 -11.55 0.73
N PHE A 67 12.01 -12.52 0.61
CA PHE A 67 10.83 -12.45 -0.23
C PHE A 67 9.61 -11.98 0.56
N CYS A 68 8.71 -11.27 -0.12
CA CYS A 68 7.39 -10.92 0.41
C CYS A 68 6.57 -12.17 0.79
N GLN A 69 5.46 -12.00 1.54
CA GLN A 69 4.54 -13.12 1.74
C GLN A 69 3.83 -13.46 0.42
N SER A 70 3.18 -14.63 0.35
CA SER A 70 2.40 -15.01 -0.82
C SER A 70 1.23 -14.06 -1.03
N ASP A 71 0.99 -13.68 -2.28
CA ASP A 71 -0.11 -12.82 -2.71
C ASP A 71 -1.45 -13.35 -2.17
N SER A 72 -2.08 -12.56 -1.31
CA SER A 72 -3.39 -12.77 -0.75
C SER A 72 -4.34 -11.70 -1.26
N PHE A 73 -5.56 -12.10 -1.58
CA PHE A 73 -6.58 -11.20 -2.12
C PHE A 73 -7.93 -11.47 -1.46
N VAL A 74 -8.86 -10.52 -1.59
CA VAL A 74 -10.21 -10.64 -1.04
C VAL A 74 -10.94 -11.82 -1.67
N GLN A 75 -11.63 -12.63 -0.87
CA GLN A 75 -12.21 -13.90 -1.29
C GLN A 75 -13.13 -13.73 -2.52
N ASN A 76 -12.95 -14.61 -3.51
CA ASN A 76 -13.76 -14.62 -4.73
C ASN A 76 -15.26 -14.65 -4.38
N GLY A 77 -16.02 -13.73 -4.97
CA GLY A 77 -17.45 -13.53 -4.71
C GLY A 77 -17.80 -12.49 -3.64
N GLN A 78 -16.83 -11.88 -2.96
CA GLN A 78 -17.08 -10.67 -2.16
C GLN A 78 -17.70 -9.59 -3.06
N PRO A 79 -18.82 -8.94 -2.69
CA PRO A 79 -19.37 -7.81 -3.44
C PRO A 79 -18.45 -6.58 -3.39
N CYS A 80 -18.22 -5.96 -4.55
CA CYS A 80 -17.39 -4.77 -4.70
C CYS A 80 -18.14 -3.67 -5.51
N ARG A 81 -17.57 -2.46 -5.61
CA ARG A 81 -18.18 -1.30 -6.30
C ARG A 81 -19.64 -1.06 -5.88
N ASN A 82 -19.92 -0.98 -4.58
CA ASN A 82 -21.28 -0.89 -4.02
C ASN A 82 -22.24 -2.00 -4.51
N GLN A 83 -21.79 -3.26 -4.46
CA GLN A 83 -22.55 -4.45 -4.88
C GLN A 83 -22.88 -4.52 -6.40
N GLN A 84 -22.25 -3.66 -7.20
CA GLN A 84 -22.40 -3.66 -8.66
C GLN A 84 -21.50 -4.69 -9.36
N ALA A 85 -20.52 -5.25 -8.65
CA ALA A 85 -19.57 -6.23 -9.16
C ALA A 85 -19.13 -7.19 -8.04
N TYR A 86 -18.28 -8.17 -8.39
CA TYR A 86 -17.70 -9.12 -7.44
C TYR A 86 -16.17 -9.16 -7.56
N CYS A 87 -15.51 -9.42 -6.44
CA CYS A 87 -14.09 -9.75 -6.41
C CYS A 87 -13.84 -11.10 -7.06
N TYR A 88 -12.85 -11.16 -7.95
CA TYR A 88 -12.32 -12.41 -8.49
C TYR A 88 -10.84 -12.26 -8.83
N ASN A 89 -10.00 -13.07 -8.17
CA ASN A 89 -8.54 -13.10 -8.31
C ASN A 89 -7.91 -11.69 -8.15
N GLY A 90 -8.17 -11.04 -7.02
CA GLY A 90 -7.55 -9.75 -6.66
C GLY A 90 -8.07 -8.53 -7.42
N LYS A 91 -9.16 -8.64 -8.19
CA LYS A 91 -9.78 -7.51 -8.90
C LYS A 91 -11.30 -7.50 -8.78
N CYS A 92 -11.87 -6.31 -8.66
CA CYS A 92 -13.30 -6.06 -8.78
C CYS A 92 -13.73 -6.14 -10.26
N GLN A 93 -14.25 -7.29 -10.70
CA GLN A 93 -14.43 -7.57 -12.13
C GLN A 93 -15.67 -6.89 -12.72
N HIS A 94 -15.46 -5.99 -13.67
CA HIS A 94 -16.53 -5.26 -14.36
C HIS A 94 -16.08 -4.75 -15.75
N HIS A 95 -17.00 -4.71 -16.71
CA HIS A 95 -16.68 -4.41 -18.12
C HIS A 95 -16.00 -3.04 -18.34
N ASP A 96 -16.43 -1.98 -17.61
CA ASP A 96 -15.78 -0.66 -17.74
C ASP A 96 -14.30 -0.71 -17.34
N GLY A 97 -13.99 -1.43 -16.27
CA GLY A 97 -12.64 -1.52 -15.70
C GLY A 97 -11.72 -2.22 -16.68
N GLN A 98 -12.20 -3.30 -17.31
CA GLN A 98 -11.45 -3.98 -18.36
C GLN A 98 -11.27 -3.09 -19.60
N CYS A 99 -12.30 -2.39 -20.07
CA CYS A 99 -12.16 -1.44 -21.19
C CYS A 99 -11.13 -0.34 -20.86
N ARG A 100 -11.11 0.19 -19.63
CA ARG A 100 -10.12 1.21 -19.21
C ARG A 100 -8.70 0.65 -19.06
N ALA A 101 -8.57 -0.58 -18.60
CA ALA A 101 -7.27 -1.25 -18.48
C ALA A 101 -6.63 -1.52 -19.86
N LEU A 102 -7.44 -1.72 -20.90
CA LEU A 102 -6.97 -1.92 -22.28
C LEU A 102 -6.78 -0.62 -23.06
N PHE A 103 -7.68 0.37 -22.93
CA PHE A 103 -7.74 1.54 -23.82
C PHE A 103 -7.68 2.90 -23.10
N GLY A 104 -7.20 2.91 -21.86
CA GLY A 104 -7.06 4.12 -21.06
C GLY A 104 -8.37 4.61 -20.43
N SER A 105 -8.25 5.61 -19.56
CA SER A 105 -9.30 6.03 -18.61
C SER A 105 -10.61 6.55 -19.24
N LYS A 106 -10.59 6.98 -20.52
CA LYS A 106 -11.76 7.48 -21.25
C LYS A 106 -12.66 6.36 -21.78
N ALA A 107 -12.13 5.14 -21.92
CA ALA A 107 -12.88 4.02 -22.43
C ALA A 107 -13.94 3.55 -21.42
N ALA A 108 -15.00 2.94 -21.93
CA ALA A 108 -16.10 2.38 -21.15
C ALA A 108 -16.65 1.13 -21.83
N ALA A 109 -17.45 0.34 -21.11
CA ALA A 109 -18.20 -0.74 -21.72
C ALA A 109 -19.11 -0.20 -22.84
N ALA A 110 -19.29 -0.95 -23.92
CA ALA A 110 -20.33 -0.66 -24.88
C ALA A 110 -21.71 -1.02 -24.30
N PRO A 111 -22.83 -0.45 -24.80
CA PRO A 111 -24.17 -0.85 -24.39
C PRO A 111 -24.42 -2.35 -24.66
N GLU A 112 -25.27 -3.00 -23.86
CA GLU A 112 -25.52 -4.46 -23.92
C GLU A 112 -25.90 -4.98 -25.31
N ILE A 113 -26.58 -4.17 -26.13
CA ILE A 113 -26.90 -4.49 -27.53
C ILE A 113 -25.65 -4.84 -28.36
N CYS A 114 -24.53 -4.15 -28.13
CA CYS A 114 -23.26 -4.45 -28.78
C CYS A 114 -22.77 -5.86 -28.45
N PHE A 115 -22.84 -6.27 -27.17
CA PHE A 115 -22.46 -7.62 -26.77
C PHE A 115 -23.41 -8.65 -27.38
N LYS A 116 -24.73 -8.44 -27.31
CA LYS A 116 -25.75 -9.38 -27.82
C LYS A 116 -25.65 -9.60 -29.33
N ASP A 117 -25.59 -8.54 -30.12
CA ASP A 117 -25.50 -8.65 -31.57
C ASP A 117 -24.13 -9.16 -32.03
N VAL A 118 -23.03 -8.50 -31.62
CA VAL A 118 -21.68 -8.86 -32.10
C VAL A 118 -21.31 -10.28 -31.68
N ASN A 119 -21.53 -10.65 -30.41
CA ASN A 119 -21.12 -11.98 -29.94
C ASN A 119 -22.02 -13.14 -30.44
N SER A 120 -23.17 -12.84 -31.07
CA SER A 120 -23.99 -13.84 -31.78
C SER A 120 -23.41 -14.28 -33.13
N ASN A 121 -22.49 -13.50 -33.70
CA ASN A 121 -21.89 -13.80 -35.01
C ASN A 121 -21.05 -15.08 -34.98
N GLY A 122 -20.28 -15.32 -33.90
CA GLY A 122 -19.33 -16.41 -33.82
C GLY A 122 -18.14 -16.17 -34.75
N ASP A 123 -17.57 -14.98 -34.68
CA ASP A 123 -16.42 -14.56 -35.45
C ASP A 123 -15.29 -14.08 -34.52
N ARG A 124 -14.18 -13.64 -35.13
CA ARG A 124 -12.98 -13.16 -34.45
C ARG A 124 -13.23 -12.04 -33.42
N PHE A 125 -14.16 -11.13 -33.70
CA PHE A 125 -14.47 -9.97 -32.89
C PHE A 125 -15.71 -10.16 -32.02
N GLY A 126 -16.51 -11.20 -32.29
CA GLY A 126 -17.70 -11.54 -31.53
C GLY A 126 -17.94 -13.04 -31.36
N ASN A 127 -17.58 -13.58 -30.19
CA ASN A 127 -17.73 -15.01 -29.87
C ASN A 127 -17.76 -15.28 -28.35
N CYS A 128 -18.11 -16.50 -27.96
CA CYS A 128 -18.02 -17.06 -26.61
C CYS A 128 -16.89 -18.10 -26.52
N GLY A 129 -15.68 -17.73 -26.95
CA GLY A 129 -14.50 -18.59 -26.97
C GLY A 129 -14.30 -19.35 -28.29
N TYR A 130 -13.18 -20.07 -28.36
CA TYR A 130 -12.74 -20.84 -29.53
C TYR A 130 -12.74 -22.34 -29.23
N GLN A 131 -13.41 -23.14 -30.07
CA GLN A 131 -13.58 -24.58 -29.86
C GLN A 131 -13.64 -25.30 -31.22
N GLN A 132 -12.99 -26.47 -31.34
CA GLN A 132 -12.97 -27.28 -32.57
C GLN A 132 -12.62 -26.45 -33.83
N TYR A 133 -11.54 -25.68 -33.74
CA TYR A 133 -11.02 -24.80 -34.79
C TYR A 133 -11.96 -23.66 -35.25
N ASN A 134 -13.05 -23.40 -34.53
CA ASN A 134 -14.04 -22.36 -34.87
C ASN A 134 -14.37 -21.47 -33.67
N PHE A 135 -14.80 -20.24 -33.96
CA PHE A 135 -15.33 -19.33 -32.95
C PHE A 135 -16.77 -19.74 -32.58
N ARG A 136 -17.04 -19.89 -31.27
CA ARG A 136 -18.34 -20.29 -30.77
C ARG A 136 -19.30 -19.09 -30.73
N LYS A 137 -20.45 -19.19 -31.38
CA LYS A 137 -21.53 -18.19 -31.24
C LYS A 137 -22.03 -18.14 -29.79
N CYS A 138 -22.25 -16.96 -29.24
CA CYS A 138 -22.91 -16.82 -27.94
C CYS A 138 -24.42 -17.02 -28.07
N GLU A 139 -25.01 -17.74 -27.11
CA GLU A 139 -26.42 -17.55 -26.78
C GLU A 139 -26.63 -16.14 -26.18
N SER A 140 -27.80 -15.53 -26.40
CA SER A 140 -28.09 -14.15 -25.95
C SER A 140 -27.85 -13.94 -24.44
N ARG A 141 -28.13 -14.95 -23.60
CA ARG A 141 -27.86 -14.91 -22.14
C ARG A 141 -26.37 -14.92 -21.78
N ASN A 142 -25.50 -15.44 -22.66
CA ASN A 142 -24.06 -15.55 -22.44
C ASN A 142 -23.28 -14.43 -23.14
N ALA A 143 -23.94 -13.58 -23.93
CA ALA A 143 -23.29 -12.58 -24.76
C ALA A 143 -22.44 -11.57 -23.97
N LEU A 144 -22.83 -11.24 -22.73
CA LEU A 144 -22.04 -10.39 -21.81
C LEU A 144 -20.75 -11.05 -21.29
N CYS A 145 -20.51 -12.32 -21.61
CA CYS A 145 -19.33 -13.10 -21.22
C CYS A 145 -18.48 -13.58 -22.43
N GLY A 146 -18.79 -13.07 -23.62
CA GLY A 146 -18.03 -13.33 -24.84
C GLY A 146 -16.86 -12.37 -25.05
N LYS A 147 -16.62 -11.95 -26.29
CA LYS A 147 -15.69 -10.87 -26.62
C LYS A 147 -16.16 -9.56 -25.98
N LEU A 148 -15.22 -8.84 -25.39
CA LEU A 148 -15.43 -7.53 -24.79
C LEU A 148 -15.77 -6.51 -25.88
N GLN A 149 -16.85 -5.75 -25.69
CA GLN A 149 -17.23 -4.64 -26.54
C GLN A 149 -17.05 -3.34 -25.74
N CYS A 150 -16.27 -2.41 -26.27
CA CYS A 150 -15.97 -1.13 -25.63
C CYS A 150 -16.52 0.06 -26.44
N SER A 151 -16.52 1.23 -25.81
CA SER A 151 -16.81 2.53 -26.41
C SER A 151 -15.72 3.54 -26.00
N ASN A 152 -15.62 4.65 -26.74
CA ASN A 152 -14.61 5.70 -26.53
C ASN A 152 -13.15 5.19 -26.54
N VAL A 153 -12.86 4.19 -27.39
CA VAL A 153 -11.52 3.65 -27.59
C VAL A 153 -10.71 4.60 -28.48
N GLU A 154 -9.56 5.06 -27.99
CA GLU A 154 -8.56 5.76 -28.80
C GLU A 154 -7.61 4.73 -29.45
N HIS A 155 -7.06 5.03 -30.62
CA HIS A 155 -6.16 4.11 -31.34
C HIS A 155 -4.76 4.11 -30.69
N GLU A 156 -4.59 3.28 -29.67
CA GLU A 156 -3.32 3.12 -28.93
C GLU A 156 -2.69 1.74 -29.11
N THR A 157 -1.38 1.65 -28.89
CA THR A 157 -0.68 0.37 -28.73
C THR A 157 -0.94 -0.18 -27.33
N VAL A 158 -1.51 -1.37 -27.26
CA VAL A 158 -1.90 -2.01 -25.99
C VAL A 158 -0.93 -3.16 -25.73
N PHE A 159 -0.23 -3.13 -24.58
CA PHE A 159 0.89 -4.03 -24.26
C PHE A 159 2.02 -4.04 -25.32
N GLY A 160 2.25 -2.91 -26.01
CA GLY A 160 3.23 -2.81 -27.09
C GLY A 160 2.80 -3.48 -28.40
N ILE A 161 1.58 -4.00 -28.47
CA ILE A 161 0.98 -4.64 -29.66
C ILE A 161 -0.05 -3.68 -30.26
N VAL A 162 -0.16 -3.67 -31.59
CA VAL A 162 -1.25 -2.97 -32.29
C VAL A 162 -2.43 -3.93 -32.44
N PRO A 163 -3.52 -3.79 -31.65
CA PRO A 163 -4.69 -4.65 -31.82
C PRO A 163 -5.37 -4.38 -33.17
N SER A 164 -6.00 -5.41 -33.72
CA SER A 164 -6.98 -5.24 -34.79
C SER A 164 -8.27 -4.74 -34.17
N ILE A 165 -8.79 -3.61 -34.65
CA ILE A 165 -10.01 -2.97 -34.13
C ILE A 165 -11.09 -3.03 -35.22
N ILE A 166 -12.31 -3.41 -34.83
CA ILE A 166 -13.51 -3.30 -35.67
C ILE A 166 -14.50 -2.33 -35.01
N ILE A 167 -15.19 -1.54 -35.83
CA ILE A 167 -16.25 -0.63 -35.38
C ILE A 167 -17.54 -1.04 -36.07
N THR A 168 -18.45 -1.66 -35.33
CA THR A 168 -19.74 -2.13 -35.82
C THR A 168 -20.83 -1.15 -35.38
N PRO A 169 -21.52 -0.44 -36.31
CA PRO A 169 -22.63 0.44 -35.96
C PRO A 169 -23.90 -0.38 -35.71
N ILE A 170 -24.47 -0.30 -34.50
CA ILE A 170 -25.66 -1.05 -34.09
C ILE A 170 -26.68 -0.11 -33.46
N GLY A 171 -27.77 0.14 -34.18
CA GLY A 171 -28.75 1.17 -33.82
C GLY A 171 -28.10 2.56 -33.73
N LYS A 172 -27.98 3.10 -32.52
CA LYS A 172 -27.28 4.37 -32.24
C LYS A 172 -25.89 4.17 -31.61
N ALA A 173 -25.50 2.94 -31.29
CA ALA A 173 -24.22 2.61 -30.67
C ALA A 173 -23.12 2.37 -31.72
N LYS A 174 -21.89 2.74 -31.38
CA LYS A 174 -20.68 2.30 -32.09
C LYS A 174 -20.02 1.23 -31.22
N CYS A 175 -20.17 -0.02 -31.60
CA CYS A 175 -19.61 -1.17 -30.90
C CYS A 175 -18.16 -1.35 -31.33
N ILE A 176 -17.20 -1.18 -30.42
CA ILE A 176 -15.78 -1.34 -30.72
C ILE A 176 -15.31 -2.68 -30.17
N GLY A 177 -15.05 -3.62 -31.07
CA GLY A 177 -14.49 -4.94 -30.77
C GLY A 177 -13.02 -4.99 -31.14
N VAL A 178 -12.23 -5.78 -30.41
CA VAL A 178 -10.78 -5.89 -30.62
C VAL A 178 -10.29 -7.32 -30.72
N ASP A 179 -9.16 -7.51 -31.38
CA ASP A 179 -8.42 -8.77 -31.41
C ASP A 179 -6.91 -8.52 -31.39
N PHE A 180 -6.21 -9.21 -30.49
CA PHE A 180 -4.79 -9.00 -30.22
C PHE A 180 -3.83 -9.89 -31.02
N LYS A 181 -4.33 -10.81 -31.88
CA LYS A 181 -3.51 -11.73 -32.71
C LYS A 181 -2.51 -12.62 -31.93
N LEU A 182 -2.74 -12.90 -30.65
CA LEU A 182 -1.77 -13.58 -29.76
C LEU A 182 -1.60 -15.10 -30.01
N GLY A 183 -2.48 -15.73 -30.78
CA GLY A 183 -2.51 -17.18 -30.99
C GLY A 183 -3.48 -17.91 -30.05
N SER A 184 -3.46 -19.25 -30.07
CA SER A 184 -4.33 -20.11 -29.24
C SER A 184 -3.83 -20.30 -27.80
N ASP A 185 -2.52 -20.14 -27.60
CA ASP A 185 -1.84 -20.59 -26.38
C ASP A 185 -1.75 -19.48 -25.32
N VAL A 186 -2.20 -18.27 -25.68
CA VAL A 186 -2.21 -17.08 -24.84
C VAL A 186 -3.67 -16.62 -24.68
N PRO A 187 -4.18 -16.42 -23.44
CA PRO A 187 -5.50 -15.86 -23.22
C PRO A 187 -5.66 -14.49 -23.89
N ASP A 188 -6.73 -14.32 -24.67
CA ASP A 188 -7.02 -13.06 -25.38
C ASP A 188 -7.56 -12.00 -24.39
N PRO A 189 -6.84 -10.87 -24.15
CA PRO A 189 -7.29 -9.82 -23.24
C PRO A 189 -8.60 -9.15 -23.66
N GLY A 190 -9.02 -9.33 -24.92
CA GLY A 190 -10.30 -8.87 -25.45
C GLY A 190 -11.46 -9.85 -25.24
N MET A 191 -11.32 -10.91 -24.44
CA MET A 191 -12.45 -11.68 -23.89
C MET A 191 -12.86 -11.09 -22.54
N VAL A 192 -14.15 -11.07 -22.21
CA VAL A 192 -14.61 -10.62 -20.88
C VAL A 192 -13.99 -11.48 -19.78
N ASN A 193 -13.38 -10.84 -18.78
CA ASN A 193 -12.76 -11.53 -17.65
C ASN A 193 -13.77 -12.40 -16.88
N GLU A 194 -13.32 -13.56 -16.41
CA GLU A 194 -14.10 -14.36 -15.46
C GLU A 194 -14.35 -13.59 -14.15
N GLY A 195 -15.44 -13.92 -13.46
CA GLY A 195 -15.91 -13.19 -12.28
C GLY A 195 -16.71 -11.91 -12.60
N THR A 196 -16.61 -11.38 -13.83
CA THR A 196 -17.36 -10.18 -14.26
C THR A 196 -18.86 -10.38 -14.10
N LYS A 197 -19.56 -9.45 -13.42
CA LYS A 197 -21.02 -9.50 -13.28
C LYS A 197 -21.70 -9.40 -14.64
N CYS A 198 -22.59 -10.35 -14.95
CA CYS A 198 -23.32 -10.43 -16.23
C CYS A 198 -24.85 -10.39 -16.08
N GLY A 199 -25.33 -10.27 -14.85
CA GLY A 199 -26.73 -10.12 -14.48
C GLY A 199 -26.87 -10.11 -12.96
N ASP A 200 -28.11 -10.03 -12.47
CA ASP A 200 -28.38 -10.18 -11.04
C ASP A 200 -27.99 -11.59 -10.58
N ASP A 201 -27.22 -11.64 -9.50
CA ASP A 201 -26.60 -12.84 -8.91
C ASP A 201 -25.87 -13.75 -9.90
N LYS A 202 -25.27 -13.17 -10.96
CA LYS A 202 -24.58 -13.91 -12.01
C LYS A 202 -23.25 -13.32 -12.43
N VAL A 203 -22.31 -14.21 -12.75
CA VAL A 203 -20.96 -13.90 -13.17
C VAL A 203 -20.53 -14.68 -14.42
N CYS A 204 -19.60 -14.11 -15.16
CA CYS A 204 -18.96 -14.75 -16.29
C CYS A 204 -18.00 -15.85 -15.81
N MET A 205 -18.17 -17.05 -16.35
CA MET A 205 -17.35 -18.22 -16.02
C MET A 205 -17.33 -19.14 -17.23
N ASN A 206 -16.15 -19.47 -17.77
CA ASN A 206 -15.97 -20.28 -18.99
C ASN A 206 -16.80 -19.78 -20.20
N PHE A 207 -16.85 -18.45 -20.37
CA PHE A 207 -17.64 -17.72 -21.39
C PHE A 207 -19.17 -17.89 -21.29
N GLU A 208 -19.69 -18.31 -20.14
CA GLU A 208 -21.13 -18.40 -19.85
C GLU A 208 -21.52 -17.48 -18.70
N CYS A 209 -22.76 -16.98 -18.70
CA CYS A 209 -23.32 -16.19 -17.60
C CYS A 209 -24.00 -17.13 -16.59
N ARG A 210 -23.29 -17.49 -15.53
CA ARG A 210 -23.67 -18.53 -14.55
C ARG A 210 -23.99 -17.91 -13.18
N SER A 211 -24.64 -18.67 -12.29
CA SER A 211 -24.89 -18.24 -10.90
C SER A 211 -23.59 -17.83 -10.20
N SER A 212 -23.62 -16.72 -9.43
CA SER A 212 -22.50 -16.24 -8.61
C SER A 212 -22.05 -17.26 -7.56
N GLU A 213 -22.92 -18.20 -7.18
CA GLU A 213 -22.61 -19.35 -6.32
C GLU A 213 -21.40 -20.17 -6.82
N VAL A 214 -21.10 -20.15 -8.13
CA VAL A 214 -19.92 -20.81 -8.71
C VAL A 214 -18.59 -20.31 -8.13
N LEU A 215 -18.58 -19.11 -7.53
CA LEU A 215 -17.41 -18.53 -6.87
C LEU A 215 -17.14 -19.16 -5.48
N ASN A 216 -18.09 -19.92 -4.92
CA ASN A 216 -18.00 -20.59 -3.62
C ASN A 216 -17.64 -19.62 -2.47
N TYR A 217 -18.24 -18.43 -2.48
CA TYR A 217 -18.13 -17.47 -1.39
C TYR A 217 -18.91 -17.97 -0.16
N ASP A 218 -18.20 -18.18 0.95
CA ASP A 218 -18.73 -18.77 2.19
C ASP A 218 -18.36 -17.96 3.45
N CYS A 219 -18.01 -16.68 3.28
CA CYS A 219 -17.63 -15.82 4.38
C CYS A 219 -18.81 -15.00 4.93
N ASP A 220 -19.25 -15.36 6.13
CA ASP A 220 -20.12 -14.53 6.97
C ASP A 220 -19.23 -13.58 7.80
N VAL A 221 -18.98 -12.38 7.27
CA VAL A 221 -18.03 -11.40 7.84
C VAL A 221 -18.39 -11.01 9.27
N GLU A 222 -19.68 -10.83 9.56
CA GLU A 222 -20.19 -10.49 10.90
C GLU A 222 -19.85 -11.58 11.93
N LYS A 223 -20.01 -12.86 11.56
CA LYS A 223 -19.74 -13.98 12.49
C LYS A 223 -18.28 -14.41 12.54
N LYS A 224 -17.53 -14.24 11.45
CA LYS A 224 -16.19 -14.81 11.27
C LYS A 224 -15.07 -13.80 11.53
N CYS A 225 -15.29 -12.54 11.14
CA CYS A 225 -14.33 -11.44 11.26
C CYS A 225 -14.91 -10.29 12.10
N HIS A 226 -15.94 -10.55 12.92
CA HIS A 226 -16.60 -9.61 13.83
C HIS A 226 -17.05 -8.27 13.20
N GLY A 227 -17.27 -8.23 11.88
CA GLY A 227 -17.60 -6.98 11.16
C GLY A 227 -16.41 -6.01 11.02
N HIS A 228 -15.18 -6.46 11.26
CA HIS A 228 -13.96 -5.65 11.35
C HIS A 228 -12.85 -6.10 10.36
N GLY A 229 -13.26 -6.57 9.19
CA GLY A 229 -12.36 -7.08 8.16
C GLY A 229 -13.09 -7.81 7.03
N VAL A 230 -12.33 -8.49 6.19
CA VAL A 230 -12.83 -9.30 5.06
C VAL A 230 -12.18 -10.68 5.05
N CYS A 231 -12.82 -11.69 4.45
CA CYS A 231 -12.12 -12.95 4.18
C CYS A 231 -11.18 -12.81 2.98
N ASN A 232 -9.98 -13.41 3.10
CA ASN A 232 -9.03 -13.54 2.01
C ASN A 232 -9.20 -14.86 1.23
N SER A 233 -8.39 -15.05 0.19
CA SER A 233 -8.34 -16.24 -0.67
C SER A 233 -8.04 -17.55 0.07
N ASN A 234 -7.33 -17.49 1.21
CA ASN A 234 -7.07 -18.62 2.11
C ASN A 234 -8.21 -18.88 3.11
N LYS A 235 -9.31 -18.11 3.03
CA LYS A 235 -10.47 -18.12 3.94
C LYS A 235 -10.13 -17.72 5.38
N ASN A 236 -9.06 -16.97 5.61
CA ASN A 236 -8.78 -16.31 6.89
C ASN A 236 -9.28 -14.86 6.85
N CYS A 237 -9.46 -14.23 8.02
CA CYS A 237 -9.76 -12.80 8.06
C CYS A 237 -8.50 -11.97 7.77
N HIS A 238 -8.67 -10.92 6.98
CA HIS A 238 -7.78 -9.76 6.90
C HIS A 238 -8.49 -8.60 7.60
N CYS A 239 -7.96 -8.19 8.74
CA CYS A 239 -8.58 -7.23 9.64
C CYS A 239 -8.25 -5.79 9.24
N GLU A 240 -9.19 -4.88 9.52
CA GLU A 240 -8.99 -3.44 9.40
C GLU A 240 -7.98 -2.92 10.43
N ASP A 241 -7.40 -1.74 10.17
CA ASP A 241 -6.54 -1.06 11.16
C ASP A 241 -7.30 -0.87 12.49
N GLY A 242 -6.61 -1.12 13.60
CA GLY A 242 -7.21 -1.18 14.92
C GLY A 242 -7.68 -2.57 15.38
N TRP A 243 -7.66 -3.62 14.54
CA TRP A 243 -8.12 -4.97 14.91
C TRP A 243 -7.10 -6.08 14.61
N ASP A 244 -7.04 -7.13 15.41
CA ASP A 244 -6.01 -8.18 15.33
C ASP A 244 -6.54 -9.49 14.68
N PRO A 245 -5.82 -10.10 13.72
CA PRO A 245 -6.11 -11.45 13.26
C PRO A 245 -5.96 -12.50 14.40
N PRO A 246 -6.63 -13.66 14.33
CA PRO A 246 -7.27 -14.25 13.15
C PRO A 246 -8.77 -13.95 12.98
N PHE A 247 -9.41 -13.29 13.96
CA PHE A 247 -10.87 -13.10 13.97
C PHE A 247 -11.31 -11.62 14.03
N CYS A 248 -10.39 -10.66 14.12
CA CYS A 248 -10.68 -9.23 14.23
C CYS A 248 -11.57 -8.85 15.43
N GLU A 249 -11.53 -9.64 16.51
CA GLU A 249 -12.31 -9.42 17.75
C GLU A 249 -11.57 -8.50 18.74
N LEU A 250 -10.24 -8.50 18.71
CA LEU A 250 -9.38 -7.81 19.67
C LEU A 250 -8.71 -6.60 19.02
N PRO A 251 -8.41 -5.52 19.78
CA PRO A 251 -7.65 -4.41 19.24
C PRO A 251 -6.23 -4.82 18.78
N GLY A 252 -5.84 -4.38 17.59
CA GLY A 252 -4.58 -4.76 16.94
C GLY A 252 -4.14 -3.77 15.86
N TYR A 253 -3.25 -4.23 14.97
CA TYR A 253 -2.66 -3.41 13.89
C TYR A 253 -3.17 -3.79 12.49
N GLY A 254 -4.27 -4.52 12.37
CA GLY A 254 -4.84 -4.98 11.10
C GLY A 254 -4.09 -6.16 10.47
N GLY A 255 -4.43 -6.44 9.21
CA GLY A 255 -3.79 -7.47 8.39
C GLY A 255 -4.31 -8.88 8.64
N SER A 256 -3.60 -9.88 8.13
CA SER A 256 -4.00 -11.29 8.20
C SER A 256 -2.86 -12.19 8.67
N VAL A 257 -3.22 -13.39 9.14
CA VAL A 257 -2.25 -14.47 9.41
C VAL A 257 -1.45 -14.88 8.15
N ASP A 258 -1.96 -14.59 6.96
CA ASP A 258 -1.31 -14.90 5.67
C ASP A 258 -0.41 -13.75 5.16
N SER A 259 -0.75 -12.50 5.48
CA SER A 259 -0.15 -11.31 4.84
C SER A 259 1.13 -10.80 5.51
N GLY A 260 1.53 -11.42 6.64
CA GLY A 260 2.64 -10.97 7.49
C GLY A 260 2.21 -9.94 8.55
N PRO A 261 3.06 -9.66 9.56
CA PRO A 261 2.75 -8.67 10.59
C PRO A 261 2.74 -7.27 9.97
N THR A 262 1.74 -6.46 10.31
CA THR A 262 1.59 -5.07 9.83
C THR A 262 2.47 -4.08 10.61
N TRP A 263 2.99 -4.46 11.78
CA TRP A 263 3.85 -3.64 12.63
C TRP A 263 5.25 -4.23 12.81
N ASN A 264 6.18 -3.39 13.26
CA ASN A 264 7.54 -3.79 13.59
C ASN A 264 7.72 -3.99 15.10
N ASP A 265 7.74 -5.25 15.57
CA ASP A 265 8.07 -5.61 16.97
C ASP A 265 9.41 -5.05 17.48
N LYS A 266 10.32 -4.67 16.57
CA LYS A 266 11.65 -4.13 16.90
C LYS A 266 11.67 -2.60 16.97
N ASP A 267 10.60 -1.90 16.65
CA ASP A 267 10.58 -0.43 16.66
C ASP A 267 10.39 0.12 18.09
N THR A 268 11.50 0.20 18.82
CA THR A 268 11.52 0.77 20.16
C THR A 268 11.63 2.29 20.17
N SER A 269 11.61 2.96 19.00
CA SER A 269 11.93 4.39 18.86
C SER A 269 11.05 5.32 19.71
N LEU A 270 9.75 5.01 19.84
CA LEU A 270 8.85 5.78 20.71
C LEU A 270 9.18 5.60 22.20
N ARG A 271 9.42 4.35 22.64
CA ARG A 271 9.79 4.06 24.02
C ARG A 271 11.13 4.69 24.37
N ASP A 272 12.13 4.51 23.51
CA ASP A 272 13.48 4.97 23.74
C ASP A 272 13.55 6.51 23.62
N GLY A 273 12.76 7.12 22.73
CA GLY A 273 12.53 8.57 22.67
C GLY A 273 11.88 9.14 23.93
N LEU A 274 10.86 8.48 24.48
CA LEU A 274 10.28 8.85 25.78
C LEU A 274 11.31 8.72 26.91
N LEU A 275 12.09 7.64 26.94
CA LEU A 275 13.17 7.47 27.93
C LEU A 275 14.21 8.60 27.84
N VAL A 276 14.67 8.96 26.63
CA VAL A 276 15.58 10.09 26.43
C VAL A 276 14.93 11.41 26.86
N PHE A 277 13.65 11.63 26.56
CA PHE A 277 12.94 12.84 26.97
C PHE A 277 12.83 12.96 28.50
N PHE A 278 12.42 11.89 29.18
CA PHE A 278 12.24 11.90 30.64
C PHE A 278 13.54 11.86 31.44
N PHE A 279 14.57 11.13 30.98
CA PHE A 279 15.82 10.94 31.73
C PHE A 279 16.97 11.85 31.31
N LEU A 280 16.89 12.52 30.15
CA LEU A 280 17.94 13.43 29.68
C LEU A 280 17.40 14.85 29.45
N VAL A 281 16.36 15.01 28.60
CA VAL A 281 15.89 16.35 28.20
C VAL A 281 15.24 17.11 29.37
N LEU A 282 14.26 16.51 30.06
CA LEU A 282 13.58 17.17 31.19
C LEU A 282 14.54 17.53 32.35
N PRO A 283 15.47 16.66 32.79
CA PRO A 283 16.47 17.02 33.79
C PRO A 283 17.39 18.17 33.37
N LEU A 284 17.83 18.23 32.10
CA LEU A 284 18.64 19.34 31.60
C LEU A 284 17.85 20.66 31.54
N LEU A 285 16.58 20.61 31.14
CA LEU A 285 15.70 21.79 31.17
C LEU A 285 15.46 22.28 32.60
N ALA A 286 15.21 21.37 33.54
CA ALA A 286 15.06 21.69 34.96
C ALA A 286 16.35 22.30 35.56
N LEU A 287 17.52 21.74 35.22
CA LEU A 287 18.82 22.27 35.63
C LEU A 287 19.09 23.65 35.02
N GLY A 288 18.79 23.84 33.72
CA GLY A 288 18.90 25.12 33.03
C GLY A 288 18.00 26.20 33.66
N ALA A 289 16.75 25.86 33.95
CA ALA A 289 15.81 26.73 34.66
C ALA A 289 16.30 27.05 36.09
N PHE A 290 16.81 26.06 36.83
CA PHE A 290 17.40 26.28 38.15
C PHE A 290 18.59 27.24 38.12
N VAL A 291 19.52 27.04 37.17
CA VAL A 291 20.68 27.93 36.97
C VAL A 291 20.24 29.33 36.55
N PHE A 292 19.22 29.46 35.70
CA PHE A 292 18.65 30.75 35.29
C PHE A 292 18.01 31.49 36.46
N LEU A 293 17.15 30.83 37.25
CA LEU A 293 16.49 31.41 38.43
C LEU A 293 17.50 31.74 39.55
N ARG A 294 18.54 30.91 39.73
CA ARG A 294 19.62 31.15 40.70
C ARG A 294 20.75 32.03 40.17
N ARG A 295 20.70 32.50 38.91
CA ARG A 295 21.78 33.21 38.20
C ARG A 295 22.40 34.34 39.04
N ASN A 296 21.58 35.19 39.64
CA ASN A 296 22.06 36.32 40.46
C ASN A 296 22.72 35.89 41.78
N GLY A 297 22.29 34.75 42.36
CA GLY A 297 22.91 34.17 43.56
C GLY A 297 24.21 33.42 43.24
N LEU A 298 24.24 32.71 42.11
CA LEU A 298 25.43 32.02 41.60
C LEU A 298 26.52 33.03 41.18
N LEU A 299 26.18 34.09 40.45
CA LEU A 299 27.10 35.17 40.09
C LEU A 299 27.68 35.90 41.31
N ARG A 300 26.93 35.99 42.43
CA ARG A 300 27.45 36.49 43.71
C ARG A 300 28.41 35.52 44.39
N ARG A 301 28.14 34.20 44.35
CA ARG A 301 29.02 33.18 44.95
C ARG A 301 30.31 32.94 44.16
N PHE A 302 30.26 32.98 42.83
CA PHE A 302 31.42 32.78 41.95
C PHE A 302 32.25 34.05 41.70
N GLY A 303 32.02 35.14 42.45
CA GLY A 303 32.89 36.33 42.44
C GLY A 303 32.87 37.20 41.18
N LEU A 304 32.13 36.82 40.13
CA LEU A 304 32.10 37.49 38.81
C LEU A 304 31.35 38.84 38.78
N SER A 305 31.13 39.47 39.93
CA SER A 305 30.61 40.83 40.00
C SER A 305 31.72 41.85 39.72
N ARG A 306 31.75 42.41 38.50
CA ARG A 306 32.57 43.59 38.17
C ARG A 306 32.29 44.71 39.18
N ARG A 307 33.24 44.98 40.08
CA ARG A 307 33.18 46.11 41.01
C ARG A 307 33.26 47.43 40.22
N LYS A 308 32.14 48.14 40.07
CA LYS A 308 32.19 49.60 39.86
C LYS A 308 32.72 50.23 41.15
N ARG A 309 33.97 50.71 41.13
CA ARG A 309 34.55 51.50 42.24
C ARG A 309 34.45 52.98 41.91
N SER A 310 33.44 53.64 42.45
CA SER A 310 33.40 55.09 42.57
C SER A 310 34.18 55.50 43.82
N GLN A 311 35.25 56.27 43.65
CA GLN A 311 35.84 57.08 44.70
C GLN A 311 36.27 58.41 44.09
N GLY A 312 35.88 59.51 44.72
CA GLY A 312 36.35 60.85 44.38
C GLY A 312 36.71 61.60 45.66
N TYR A 313 37.66 62.51 45.54
CA TYR A 313 38.02 63.65 46.39
C TYR A 313 38.81 64.57 45.42
N GLN A 314 38.30 65.74 45.02
CA GLN A 314 38.42 67.04 45.71
C GLN A 314 39.86 67.58 45.68
N ALA A 315 40.17 68.84 45.38
CA ALA A 315 39.54 69.91 44.57
C ALA A 315 40.59 71.04 44.47
N ASP A 316 40.63 71.81 43.39
CA ASP A 316 41.14 73.19 43.43
C ASP A 316 40.63 74.00 42.23
N GLY A 317 40.47 75.32 42.41
CA GLY A 317 39.49 76.10 41.66
C GLY A 317 40.02 77.13 40.66
N ALA A 318 39.14 77.53 39.74
CA ALA A 318 39.06 78.87 39.16
C ALA A 318 37.63 79.10 38.63
N ALA A 319 37.13 80.33 38.76
CA ALA A 319 35.79 80.77 38.37
C ALA A 319 35.92 82.01 37.44
N PRO A 320 34.82 82.64 36.98
CA PRO A 320 33.63 82.10 36.31
C PRO A 320 33.29 82.87 35.01
N ALA A 321 32.42 82.33 34.15
CA ALA A 321 31.48 83.13 33.34
C ALA A 321 30.34 82.29 32.73
N ASN A 322 29.12 82.81 32.82
CA ASN A 322 27.88 82.35 32.16
C ASN A 322 27.48 83.45 31.14
N PRO A 323 26.38 83.35 30.38
CA PRO A 323 25.73 82.20 29.72
C PRO A 323 25.47 82.49 28.22
N SER A 324 24.70 81.65 27.49
CA SER A 324 23.47 82.05 26.74
C SER A 324 23.18 81.22 25.47
N ARG A 325 21.87 80.94 25.26
CA ARG A 325 21.15 80.81 23.95
C ARG A 325 21.64 79.74 22.96
N ALA A 326 20.86 79.19 22.04
CA ALA A 326 19.42 79.03 21.71
C ALA A 326 19.41 78.32 20.30
N PRO A 327 18.27 77.83 19.78
CA PRO A 327 18.19 76.92 18.61
C PRO A 327 17.75 77.68 17.31
N PRO A 328 17.07 77.13 16.27
CA PRO A 328 16.95 75.73 15.77
C PRO A 328 17.57 75.45 14.35
N PRO A 329 16.98 75.73 13.16
CA PRO A 329 15.80 75.06 12.53
C PRO A 329 15.94 74.49 11.09
N HIS A 330 15.42 73.27 10.88
CA HIS A 330 14.83 72.72 9.60
C HIS A 330 15.80 72.53 8.40
N VAL A 331 15.54 71.74 7.33
CA VAL A 331 14.38 71.46 6.44
C VAL A 331 14.58 70.02 5.87
N ALA A 332 13.67 69.03 5.93
CA ALA A 332 12.33 68.81 5.33
C ALA A 332 12.29 68.37 3.83
N ARG A 333 11.48 67.32 3.57
CA ARG A 333 11.06 66.71 2.27
C ARG A 333 12.11 65.92 1.45
N GLY A 334 11.77 64.75 0.87
CA GLY A 334 10.52 63.98 1.00
C GLY A 334 10.44 62.73 0.10
N ASN A 335 9.38 61.92 0.29
CA ASN A 335 8.68 61.01 -0.64
C ASN A 335 9.46 60.12 -1.65
N THR A 336 9.07 58.87 -1.97
CA THR A 336 8.08 57.89 -1.44
C THR A 336 8.34 56.56 -2.17
N ASN A 337 7.97 55.42 -1.58
CA ASN A 337 7.22 54.36 -2.28
C ASN A 337 6.73 53.30 -1.29
N ASN A 338 5.49 52.83 -1.50
CA ASN A 338 4.77 51.93 -0.58
C ASN A 338 4.81 50.48 -1.08
N ILE A 339 4.88 49.51 -0.16
CA ILE A 339 4.26 48.18 -0.34
C ILE A 339 3.53 47.83 0.98
N VAL A 340 2.24 47.51 0.87
CA VAL A 340 1.33 47.18 1.99
C VAL A 340 1.33 45.66 2.23
N ARG A 341 1.03 45.25 3.46
CA ARG A 341 0.95 43.84 3.89
C ARG A 341 -0.27 43.62 4.79
N ASP A 342 -1.21 42.81 4.31
CA ASP A 342 -2.26 42.11 5.08
C ASP A 342 -2.03 40.59 4.90
N GLY A 343 -2.50 39.67 5.75
CA GLY A 343 -3.42 39.78 6.89
C GLY A 343 -4.48 38.68 6.81
N HIS A 344 -4.80 37.99 7.92
CA HIS A 344 -5.69 36.81 8.14
C HIS A 344 -4.97 35.45 8.32
N GLN A 345 -5.46 34.47 9.10
CA GLN A 345 -6.32 34.43 10.31
C GLN A 345 -6.30 32.97 10.81
N THR A 346 -6.23 32.68 12.12
CA THR A 346 -6.42 31.30 12.63
C THR A 346 -7.32 31.27 13.87
N HIS A 347 -8.14 30.23 13.95
CA HIS A 347 -9.29 30.11 14.85
C HIS A 347 -8.94 29.30 16.10
N LEU A 348 -9.57 29.62 17.23
CA LEU A 348 -9.38 28.94 18.52
C LEU A 348 -10.28 27.68 18.63
N LEU A 349 -9.80 26.69 19.38
CA LEU A 349 -10.57 25.55 19.92
C LEU A 349 -10.26 25.37 21.42
N PRO A 350 -11.22 24.91 22.25
CA PRO A 350 -11.06 24.81 23.71
C PRO A 350 -10.42 23.48 24.18
N PRO A 351 -9.94 23.39 25.43
CA PRO A 351 -9.24 22.20 25.95
C PRO A 351 -10.20 21.10 26.47
N PRO A 352 -9.75 19.84 26.55
CA PRO A 352 -10.55 18.72 27.08
C PRO A 352 -10.56 18.65 28.62
N GLU A 353 -11.68 18.18 29.18
CA GLU A 353 -11.81 17.85 30.60
C GLU A 353 -11.11 16.53 30.97
N VAL A 354 -10.73 16.39 32.25
CA VAL A 354 -10.06 15.22 32.82
C VAL A 354 -11.05 14.38 33.62
N THR A 355 -11.45 13.23 33.08
CA THR A 355 -12.22 12.21 33.82
C THR A 355 -11.29 11.22 34.52
N ASN A 356 -11.32 11.22 35.86
CA ASN A 356 -10.62 10.22 36.67
C ASN A 356 -11.34 8.87 36.64
N THR A 357 -10.64 7.79 36.34
CA THR A 357 -11.10 6.41 36.59
C THR A 357 -10.12 5.66 37.49
N ASN A 358 -10.63 5.16 38.62
CA ASN A 358 -9.83 4.44 39.61
C ASN A 358 -9.32 3.10 39.03
N ARG A 359 -8.01 2.88 39.16
CA ARG A 359 -7.32 1.67 38.68
C ARG A 359 -7.43 0.55 39.71
N SER A 360 -8.20 -0.48 39.39
CA SER A 360 -8.12 -1.80 40.05
C SER A 360 -7.36 -2.77 39.14
N SER A 361 -6.21 -3.25 39.58
CA SER A 361 -5.34 -4.16 38.81
C SER A 361 -5.78 -5.62 38.94
N PRO A 362 -5.99 -6.38 37.85
CA PRO A 362 -6.05 -7.83 37.89
C PRO A 362 -4.64 -8.46 38.01
N SER A 363 -4.56 -9.65 38.60
CA SER A 363 -3.33 -10.40 38.78
C SER A 363 -2.88 -11.12 37.50
N TYR A 364 -1.57 -11.23 37.27
CA TYR A 364 -1.00 -12.03 36.19
C TYR A 364 -1.18 -13.53 36.46
N ALA A 365 -1.98 -14.22 35.64
CA ALA A 365 -1.99 -15.68 35.58
C ALA A 365 -0.82 -16.17 34.69
N LEU A 366 0.00 -17.07 35.23
CA LEU A 366 1.08 -17.74 34.48
C LEU A 366 0.49 -18.66 33.40
N ARG A 367 0.96 -18.52 32.16
CA ARG A 367 0.54 -19.35 31.02
C ARG A 367 1.11 -20.78 31.17
N PRO A 368 0.31 -21.85 30.96
CA PRO A 368 0.81 -23.23 31.01
C PRO A 368 1.75 -23.56 29.82
N PRO A 369 2.66 -24.53 29.98
CA PRO A 369 3.62 -24.91 28.93
C PRO A 369 2.96 -25.65 27.76
N PRO A 370 3.54 -25.57 26.54
CA PRO A 370 2.99 -26.20 25.35
C PRO A 370 3.16 -27.74 25.36
N PRO A 371 2.27 -28.48 24.68
CA PRO A 371 2.34 -29.95 24.57
C PRO A 371 3.51 -30.42 23.68
N PRO A 372 4.03 -31.65 23.89
CA PRO A 372 5.16 -32.17 23.14
C PRO A 372 4.83 -32.44 21.66
N LEU A 373 5.77 -32.08 20.78
CA LEU A 373 5.69 -32.28 19.33
C LEU A 373 5.69 -33.77 18.96
N LYS A 374 4.80 -34.18 18.05
CA LYS A 374 4.80 -35.54 17.46
C LYS A 374 5.92 -35.67 16.41
N PRO A 375 6.56 -36.85 16.26
CA PRO A 375 7.59 -37.06 15.23
C PRO A 375 7.05 -36.94 13.80
N LYS A 376 7.88 -36.41 12.91
CA LYS A 376 7.61 -36.29 11.47
C LYS A 376 7.74 -37.65 10.76
N PRO A 377 6.84 -38.05 9.83
CA PRO A 377 6.99 -39.29 9.08
C PRO A 377 8.25 -39.29 8.19
N SER A 378 8.86 -40.47 8.02
CA SER A 378 10.05 -40.64 7.18
C SER A 378 9.71 -40.63 5.68
N ALA A 379 10.64 -40.15 4.86
CA ALA A 379 10.44 -39.86 3.43
C ALA A 379 10.46 -41.09 2.50
N ALA A 380 9.86 -42.21 2.93
CA ALA A 380 9.94 -43.51 2.26
C ALA A 380 8.58 -44.08 1.82
N SER A 381 7.64 -43.21 1.41
CA SER A 381 6.37 -43.63 0.79
C SER A 381 5.66 -42.47 0.06
N GLN A 382 6.06 -42.17 -1.17
CA GLN A 382 5.24 -41.44 -2.15
C GLN A 382 5.31 -42.15 -3.51
N PRO A 383 4.21 -42.33 -4.25
CA PRO A 383 4.22 -42.99 -5.55
C PRO A 383 4.90 -42.15 -6.63
N LEU A 384 5.64 -42.80 -7.54
CA LEU A 384 6.23 -42.17 -8.72
C LEU A 384 5.15 -41.73 -9.71
N VAL A 385 5.09 -40.43 -10.00
CA VAL A 385 4.28 -39.87 -11.09
C VAL A 385 5.05 -40.02 -12.42
N PRO A 386 4.44 -40.57 -13.49
CA PRO A 386 5.14 -40.71 -14.77
C PRO A 386 5.40 -39.34 -15.42
N GLN A 387 6.67 -39.06 -15.78
CA GLN A 387 7.00 -37.86 -16.54
C GLN A 387 6.72 -38.03 -18.04
N ARG A 388 6.10 -37.02 -18.65
CA ARG A 388 5.84 -36.95 -20.09
C ARG A 388 7.10 -36.50 -20.83
N PRO A 389 7.49 -37.10 -21.97
CA PRO A 389 8.63 -36.64 -22.77
C PRO A 389 8.43 -35.23 -23.32
N ALA A 390 9.53 -34.49 -23.49
CA ALA A 390 9.53 -33.15 -24.08
C ALA A 390 9.26 -33.17 -25.59
N PRO A 391 8.68 -32.10 -26.18
CA PRO A 391 8.50 -31.98 -27.62
C PRO A 391 9.83 -31.94 -28.40
N GLY A 392 9.81 -32.39 -29.65
CA GLY A 392 10.94 -32.25 -30.57
C GLY A 392 11.12 -30.80 -31.06
N PRO A 393 12.32 -30.44 -31.57
CA PRO A 393 12.61 -29.10 -32.05
C PRO A 393 11.82 -28.76 -33.34
N PRO A 394 11.52 -27.46 -33.58
CA PRO A 394 10.83 -27.01 -34.79
C PRO A 394 11.69 -27.16 -36.05
N VAL A 395 11.02 -27.31 -37.20
CA VAL A 395 11.57 -27.39 -38.56
C VAL A 395 11.51 -26.02 -39.23
#